data_AF-T1HR06-F1
#
_entry.id   AF-T1HR06-F1
#
_cell.length_a   1.000
_cell.length_b   1.000
_cell.length_c   1.000
_cell.angle_alpha   90.00
_cell.angle_beta   90.00
_cell.angle_gamma   90.00
#
_symmetry.space_group_name_H-M   'P 1'
#
loop_
_entity.id
_entity.type
_entity.pdbx_description
1 polymer ?
#
loop_
_entity_poly.entity_id
_entity_poly.type
_entity_poly.pdbx_seq_one_letter_code
_entity_poly.pdbx_strand_id
1 'polypeptide(L)' 'MQEDFYPAAEKILSDIEATFKKDPRLKSFEILPVPTNQNKSPVYHVEHCLGLESWCVPHVYCHAYQNVMSLRQNKNKAK' A
#
# COMPACT_ATOMS: atom_id res chain seq x y z
N MET A 1 -19.97 5.86 7.58
CA MET A 1 -19.22 4.77 6.95
C MET A 1 -18.11 4.38 7.90
N GLN A 2 -18.41 3.50 8.84
CA GLN A 2 -17.39 2.71 9.53
C GLN A 2 -17.11 1.54 8.60
N GLU A 3 -15.85 1.34 8.22
CA GLU A 3 -15.20 0.11 7.68
C GLU A 3 -13.88 0.53 6.98
N ASP A 4 -13.02 1.30 7.67
CA ASP A 4 -11.74 1.77 7.12
C ASP A 4 -10.53 0.93 7.58
N PHE A 5 -10.75 -0.06 8.45
CA PHE A 5 -9.68 -0.90 8.97
C PHE A 5 -9.62 -2.20 8.17
N TYR A 6 -8.71 -2.25 7.20
CA TYR A 6 -8.34 -3.48 6.52
C TYR A 6 -7.09 -4.05 7.19
N PRO A 7 -7.17 -5.14 7.97
CA PRO A 7 -6.05 -5.63 8.77
C PRO A 7 -4.79 -5.95 7.96
N ALA A 8 -4.97 -6.33 6.69
CA ALA A 8 -3.86 -6.66 5.80
C ALA A 8 -3.26 -5.43 5.08
N ALA A 9 -3.77 -4.21 5.28
CA ALA A 9 -3.20 -3.00 4.68
C ALA A 9 -1.73 -2.79 5.10
N GLU A 10 -1.42 -3.00 6.39
CA GLU A 10 -0.06 -2.91 6.91
C GLU A 10 0.87 -3.95 6.28
N LYS A 11 0.34 -5.17 6.04
CA LYS A 11 1.10 -6.23 5.38
C LYS A 11 1.37 -5.89 3.91
N ILE A 12 0.38 -5.34 3.20
CA ILE A 12 0.56 -4.92 1.80
C ILE A 12 1.60 -3.81 1.70
N LEU A 13 1.57 -2.82 2.60
CA LEU A 13 2.61 -1.78 2.67
C LEU A 13 4.00 -2.36 2.95
N SER A 14 4.09 -3.36 3.83
CA SER A 14 5.33 -4.07 4.12
C SER A 14 5.86 -4.82 2.90
N ASP A 15 4.98 -5.46 2.12
CA ASP A 15 5.35 -6.17 0.89
C ASP A 15 5.83 -5.18 -0.20
N ILE A 16 5.20 -4.01 -0.30
CA ILE A 16 5.65 -2.90 -1.16
C ILE A 16 7.06 -2.45 -0.74
N GLU A 17 7.29 -2.19 0.55
CA GLU A 17 8.59 -1.77 1.08
C GLU A 17 9.67 -2.83 0.83
N ALA A 18 9.34 -4.11 1.04
CA ALA A 18 10.25 -5.22 0.76
C ALA A 18 10.64 -5.25 -0.72
N THR A 19 9.73 -4.91 -1.63
CA THR A 19 10.03 -4.83 -3.07
C THR A 19 11.01 -3.69 -3.38
N PHE A 20 10.83 -2.51 -2.78
CA PHE A 20 11.78 -1.40 -2.91
C PHE A 20 13.18 -1.76 -2.40
N LYS A 21 13.26 -2.46 -1.25
CA LYS A 21 14.54 -2.91 -0.68
C LYS A 21 15.22 -3.97 -1.54
N LYS A 22 14.44 -4.90 -2.09
CA LYS A 22 14.92 -6.02 -2.90
C LYS A 22 15.42 -5.55 -4.28
N ASP A 23 14.77 -4.56 -4.86
CA ASP A 23 15.09 -4.08 -6.20
C ASP A 23 15.26 -2.55 -6.25
N PRO A 24 16.48 -2.04 -6.04
CA PRO A 24 16.77 -0.62 -6.15
C PRO A 24 16.63 -0.04 -7.57
N ARG A 25 16.43 -0.88 -8.59
CA ARG A 25 16.31 -0.47 -10.00
C ARG A 25 14.86 -0.33 -10.47
N LEU A 26 13.88 -0.41 -9.55
CA LEU A 26 12.48 -0.20 -9.88
C LEU A 26 12.30 1.06 -10.74
N LYS A 27 11.66 0.91 -11.90
CA LYS A 27 11.54 1.95 -12.93
C LYS A 27 10.11 2.42 -13.16
N SER A 28 9.12 1.61 -12.79
CA SER A 28 7.71 1.93 -13.01
C SER A 28 6.80 1.28 -11.97
N PHE A 29 5.61 1.83 -11.89
CA PHE A 29 4.51 1.36 -11.05
C PHE A 29 3.23 1.29 -11.89
N GLU A 30 2.42 0.24 -11.69
CA GLU A 30 1.16 0.06 -12.40
C GLU A 30 0.06 -0.51 -11.48
N ILE A 31 -1.17 -0.07 -11.70
CA ILE A 31 -2.36 -0.68 -11.08
C ILE A 31 -2.90 -1.76 -12.01
N LEU A 32 -2.91 -3.00 -11.53
CA LEU A 32 -3.43 -4.15 -12.26
C LEU A 32 -4.95 -4.22 -12.08
N PRO A 33 -5.75 -4.36 -13.16
CA PRO A 33 -7.22 -4.35 -13.10
C PRO A 33 -7.77 -5.69 -12.57
N VAL A 34 -7.54 -5.94 -11.29
CA VAL A 34 -8.02 -7.11 -10.55
C VAL A 34 -8.97 -6.63 -9.46
N PRO A 35 -10.30 -6.78 -9.63
CA PRO A 35 -11.30 -6.19 -8.75
C PRO A 35 -11.58 -7.03 -7.48
N THR A 36 -11.10 -8.28 -7.41
CA THR A 36 -11.38 -9.19 -6.31
C THR A 36 -10.10 -9.79 -5.71
N ASN A 37 -10.10 -9.96 -4.39
CA ASN A 37 -9.01 -10.63 -3.68
C ASN A 37 -9.02 -12.14 -3.95
N GLN A 38 -7.89 -12.67 -4.44
CA GLN A 38 -7.71 -14.09 -4.75
C GLN A 38 -6.91 -14.86 -3.68
N ASN A 39 -6.87 -14.36 -2.45
CA ASN A 39 -6.10 -14.88 -1.33
C ASN A 39 -4.58 -15.01 -1.64
N LYS A 40 -4.06 -14.04 -2.38
CA LYS A 40 -2.63 -13.87 -2.71
C LYS A 40 -2.21 -12.45 -2.37
N SER A 41 -0.90 -12.23 -2.26
CA SER A 41 -0.40 -10.86 -2.12
C SER A 41 -0.77 -10.07 -3.39
N PRO A 42 -1.35 -8.86 -3.27
CA PRO A 42 -1.69 -8.03 -4.42
C PRO A 42 -0.47 -7.31 -5.00
N VAL A 43 0.73 -7.52 -4.43
CA VAL A 43 1.98 -6.87 -4.83
C VAL A 43 2.73 -7.76 -5.80
N TYR A 44 2.96 -7.25 -7.01
CA TYR A 44 3.68 -7.93 -8.09
C TYR A 44 5.00 -7.21 -8.37
N HIS A 45 6.02 -8.00 -8.70
CA HIS A 45 7.33 -7.48 -9.11
C HIS A 45 7.82 -8.24 -10.33
N VAL A 46 7.92 -7.54 -11.47
CA VAL A 46 8.33 -8.13 -12.77
C VAL A 46 9.23 -7.14 -13.50
N GLU A 47 10.43 -7.55 -13.90
CA GLU A 47 11.36 -6.74 -14.72
C GLU A 47 11.56 -5.28 -14.26
N HIS A 48 11.76 -5.08 -12.95
CA HIS A 48 11.89 -3.75 -12.34
C HIS A 48 10.60 -2.91 -12.35
N CYS A 49 9.44 -3.51 -12.58
CA CYS A 49 8.12 -2.90 -12.48
C CYS A 49 7.41 -3.41 -11.22
N LEU A 50 6.81 -2.49 -10.46
CA LEU A 50 5.96 -2.80 -9.31
C LEU A 50 4.48 -2.76 -9.75
N GLY A 51 3.78 -3.88 -9.66
CA GLY A 51 2.33 -3.95 -9.91
C GLY A 51 1.55 -4.03 -8.61
N LEU A 52 0.39 -3.37 -8.54
CA LEU A 52 -0.53 -3.48 -7.42
C LEU A 52 -1.95 -3.77 -7.91
N GLU A 53 -2.59 -4.83 -7.41
CA GLU A 53 -3.97 -5.16 -7.78
C GLU A 53 -4.97 -4.08 -7.31
N SER A 54 -5.90 -3.71 -8.19
CA SER A 54 -6.83 -2.60 -7.95
C SER A 54 -7.73 -2.76 -6.73
N TRP A 55 -8.08 -3.99 -6.35
CA TRP A 55 -8.98 -4.25 -5.22
C TRP A 55 -8.40 -3.75 -3.89
N CYS A 56 -7.07 -3.75 -3.73
CA CYS A 56 -6.46 -3.36 -2.47
C CYS A 56 -6.21 -1.85 -2.36
N VAL A 57 -6.35 -1.10 -3.45
CA VAL A 57 -6.02 0.33 -3.52
C VAL A 57 -6.82 1.16 -2.50
N PRO A 58 -8.16 1.04 -2.37
CA PRO A 58 -8.91 1.84 -1.39
C PRO A 58 -8.45 1.57 0.04
N HIS A 59 -8.18 0.30 0.36
CA HIS A 59 -7.75 -0.13 1.69
C HIS A 59 -6.36 0.40 2.06
N VAL A 60 -5.39 0.26 1.15
CA VAL A 60 -4.03 0.76 1.34
C VAL A 60 -4.03 2.29 1.41
N TYR A 61 -4.81 2.95 0.54
CA TYR A 61 -4.93 4.40 0.54
C TYR A 61 -5.50 4.94 1.86
N CYS A 62 -6.62 4.41 2.34
CA CYS A 62 -7.24 4.85 3.59
C CYS A 62 -6.27 4.70 4.77
N HIS A 63 -5.61 3.55 4.87
CA HIS A 63 -4.67 3.26 5.95
C HIS A 63 -3.44 4.20 5.92
N ALA A 64 -2.80 4.34 4.75
CA ALA A 64 -1.67 5.25 4.58
C ALA A 64 -2.05 6.71 4.85
N TYR A 65 -3.22 7.14 4.39
CA TYR A 65 -3.74 8.48 4.63
C TYR A 65 -3.92 8.75 6.14
N GLN A 66 -4.59 7.85 6.85
CA GLN A 66 -4.79 7.95 8.30
C GLN A 66 -3.45 8.03 9.06
N ASN A 67 -2.47 7.23 8.68
CA ASN A 67 -1.13 7.28 9.27
C ASN A 67 -0.47 8.65 9.05
N VAL A 68 -0.47 9.16 7.82
CA VAL A 68 0.12 10.47 7.49
C VAL A 68 -0.59 11.60 8.24
N MET A 69 -1.93 11.59 8.29
CA MET A 69 -2.69 12.62 8.99
C MET A 69 -2.48 12.58 10.50
N SER A 70 -2.43 11.39 11.09
CA SER A 70 -2.15 11.21 12.52
C SER A 70 -0.77 11.75 12.90
N LEU A 71 0.25 11.47 12.08
CA LEU A 71 1.60 12.01 12.26
C LEU A 71 1.63 13.55 12.18
N ARG A 72 0.88 14.14 11.26
CA ARG A 72 0.78 15.61 11.11
C ARG A 72 0.09 16.25 12.32
N GLN A 73 -1.00 15.67 12.80
CA GLN A 73 -1.71 16.19 13.97
C GLN A 73 -0.86 16.09 15.24
N ASN A 74 -0.13 15.00 15.43
CA ASN A 74 0.74 14.82 16.60
C ASN A 74 1.92 15.81 16.58
N LYS A 75 2.49 16.12 15.42
CA LYS A 75 3.51 17.17 15.28
C LYS A 75 2.99 18.56 15.69
N ASN A 76 1.73 18.86 15.40
CA ASN A 76 1.12 20.13 15.76
C ASN A 76 0.77 20.25 17.26
N LYS A 77 0.60 19.12 17.96
CA LYS A 77 0.35 19.07 19.42
C LYS A 77 1.64 19.14 20.25
N ALA A 78 2.78 18.79 19.66
CA ALA A 78 4.09 18.81 20.32
C ALA A 78 4.80 20.18 20.19
N LYS A 79 4.13 21.19 19.65
CA LYS A 79 4.60 22.56 19.47
C LYS A 79 3.78 23.50 20.36
#